data_AF-A0A0F4QQ89-F1
#
_entry.id   AF-A0A0F4QQ89-F1
#
_cell.length_a   1.000
_cell.length_b   1.000
_cell.length_c   1.000
_cell.angle_alpha   90.00
_cell.angle_beta   90.00
_cell.angle_gamma   90.00
#
_symmetry.space_group_name_H-M   'P 1'
#
loop_
_entity.id
_entity.type
_entity.pdbx_description
1 polymer ?
#
loop_
_entity_poly.entity_id
_entity_poly.type
_entity_poly.pdbx_seq_one_letter_code
_entity_poly.pdbx_strand_id
1 'polypeptide(L)' 'MQDVNKVRIKPLEGMQVRKQNGQILNPDGELVILNSYYRRRLKDGDLLLVEDKKAAKAAAKKIETQGDK' A
#
# COMPACT_ATOMS: atom_id res chain seq x y z
N MET A 1 14.63 16.91 11.99
CA MET A 1 14.03 16.66 10.66
C MET A 1 13.19 15.41 10.76
N GLN A 2 11.90 15.45 10.38
CA GLN A 2 11.09 14.22 10.36
C GLN A 2 11.55 13.33 9.21
N ASP A 3 11.88 12.08 9.51
CA ASP A 3 12.20 11.05 8.53
C ASP A 3 10.96 10.80 7.65
N VAL A 4 10.97 11.35 6.43
CA VAL A 4 9.94 11.08 5.43
C VAL A 4 10.11 9.65 4.95
N ASN A 5 9.40 8.72 5.61
CA ASN A 5 9.38 7.32 5.20
C ASN A 5 8.70 7.20 3.84
N LYS A 6 9.51 7.03 2.78
CA LYS A 6 9.04 6.89 1.40
C LYS A 6 9.00 5.41 1.03
N VAL A 7 7.90 4.99 0.44
CA VAL A 7 7.70 3.62 -0.03
C VAL A 7 7.30 3.65 -1.50
N ARG A 8 7.67 2.60 -2.24
CA ARG A 8 7.16 2.41 -3.59
C ARG A 8 5.91 1.54 -3.50
N ILE A 9 4.81 2.04 -4.05
CA ILE A 9 3.52 1.33 -4.04
C ILE A 9 2.96 1.32 -5.45
N LYS A 10 2.20 0.28 -5.78
CA LYS A 10 1.40 0.21 -7.00
C LYS A 10 -0.05 -0.10 -6.64
N PRO A 11 -1.02 0.38 -7.42
CA PRO A 11 -2.39 -0.08 -7.27
C PRO A 11 -2.49 -1.55 -7.68
N LEU A 12 -3.48 -2.25 -7.11
CA LEU A 12 -3.82 -3.59 -7.58
C LEU A 12 -4.25 -3.51 -9.06
N GLU A 13 -3.92 -4.54 -9.85
CA GLU A 13 -4.32 -4.59 -11.25
C GLU A 13 -5.84 -4.47 -11.39
N GLY A 14 -6.30 -3.58 -12.28
CA GLY A 14 -7.73 -3.26 -12.44
C GLY A 14 -8.29 -2.29 -11.40
N MET A 15 -7.50 -1.84 -10.42
CA MET A 15 -7.91 -0.80 -9.48
C MET A 15 -7.28 0.55 -9.77
N GLN A 16 -8.11 1.60 -9.73
CA GLN A 16 -7.67 2.98 -9.89
C GLN A 16 -7.65 3.68 -8.54
N VAL A 17 -6.49 3.72 -7.89
CA VAL A 17 -6.31 4.42 -6.62
C VAL A 17 -5.90 5.87 -6.89
N ARG A 18 -6.57 6.83 -6.23
CA ARG A 18 -6.22 8.25 -6.31
C ARG A 18 -5.21 8.60 -5.21
N LYS A 19 -4.26 9.47 -5.53
CA LYS A 19 -3.33 10.11 -4.61
C LYS A 19 -4.08 11.18 -3.80
N GLN A 20 -3.47 11.63 -2.70
CA GLN A 20 -3.99 12.74 -1.90
C GLN A 20 -4.15 14.04 -2.71
N ASN A 21 -3.33 14.21 -3.76
CA ASN A 21 -3.38 15.34 -4.67
C ASN A 21 -4.47 15.21 -5.77
N GLY A 22 -5.34 14.20 -5.69
CA GLY A 22 -6.39 13.94 -6.68
C GLY A 22 -5.93 13.24 -7.96
N GLN A 23 -4.62 13.18 -8.21
CA GLN A 23 -4.03 12.44 -9.33
C GLN A 23 -4.16 10.92 -9.16
N ILE A 24 -4.15 10.16 -10.25
CA ILE A 24 -4.18 8.69 -10.20
C ILE A 24 -2.77 8.17 -9.85
N LEU A 25 -2.69 7.11 -9.04
CA LEU A 25 -1.44 6.41 -8.74
C LEU A 25 -0.99 5.62 -9.97
N ASN A 26 0.30 5.65 -10.29
CA ASN A 26 0.82 4.95 -11.46
C ASN A 26 0.63 3.41 -11.33
N PRO A 27 -0.01 2.72 -12.30
CA PRO A 27 -0.17 1.27 -12.28
C PRO A 27 1.17 0.50 -12.22
N ASP A 28 2.24 1.03 -12.81
CA ASP A 28 3.60 0.48 -12.73
C ASP A 28 4.26 0.63 -11.34
N GLY A 29 3.62 1.39 -10.45
CA GLY A 29 4.11 1.69 -9.12
C GLY A 29 4.95 2.96 -9.05
N GLU A 30 4.67 3.77 -8.03
CA GLU A 30 5.25 5.08 -7.81
C GLU A 30 5.78 5.20 -6.38
N LEU A 31 6.80 6.04 -6.20
CA LEU A 31 7.43 6.29 -4.92
C LEU A 31 6.66 7.41 -4.20
N VAL A 32 5.98 7.06 -3.10
CA VAL A 32 5.14 7.98 -2.35
C VAL A 32 5.58 8.08 -0.89
N ILE A 33 5.19 9.16 -0.23
CA ILE A 33 5.39 9.31 1.21
C ILE A 33 4.36 8.45 1.94
N LEU A 34 4.82 7.58 2.86
CA LEU A 34 4.00 6.65 3.62
C LEU A 34 3.16 7.39 4.68
N ASN A 35 2.07 7.99 4.22
CA ASN A 35 1.07 8.64 5.06
C ASN A 35 -0.02 7.64 5.50
N SER A 36 -0.84 8.03 6.49
CA SER A 36 -1.96 7.22 7.00
C SER A 36 -2.94 6.79 5.90
N TYR A 37 -3.08 7.59 4.84
CA TYR A 37 -3.89 7.25 3.66
C TYR A 37 -3.43 5.96 2.97
N TYR A 38 -2.14 5.87 2.64
CA TYR A 38 -1.58 4.71 1.96
C TYR A 38 -1.48 3.51 2.89
N ARG A 39 -1.20 3.71 4.19
CA ARG A 39 -1.23 2.62 5.18
C ARG A 39 -2.59 1.92 5.25
N ARG A 40 -3.69 2.69 5.19
CA ARG A 40 -5.04 2.12 5.19
C ARG A 40 -5.30 1.30 3.94
N ARG A 41 -4.97 1.85 2.76
CA ARG A 41 -5.17 1.16 1.48
C ARG A 41 -4.27 -0.07 1.29
N LEU A 42 -3.07 -0.06 1.87
CA LEU A 42 -2.22 -1.26 1.96
C LEU A 42 -2.83 -2.34 2.85
N LYS A 43 -3.51 -1.94 3.93
CA LYS A 43 -4.23 -2.86 4.82
C LYS A 43 -5.50 -3.41 4.18
N ASP A 44 -6.21 -2.57 3.44
CA ASP A 44 -7.44 -2.94 2.71
C ASP A 44 -7.15 -3.84 1.49
N GLY A 45 -5.89 -3.88 1.03
CA GLY A 45 -5.47 -4.66 -0.14
C GLY A 45 -5.66 -3.94 -1.48
N ASP A 46 -6.05 -2.67 -1.45
CA ASP A 46 -6.15 -1.81 -2.64
C ASP A 46 -4.79 -1.47 -3.27
N LEU A 47 -3.74 -1.47 -2.45
CA LEU A 47 -2.39 -1.13 -2.83
C LEU A 47 -1.44 -2.27 -2.52
N LEU A 48 -0.43 -2.41 -3.35
CA LEU A 48 0.67 -3.34 -3.18
C LEU A 48 1.96 -2.55 -2.94
N LEU A 49 2.67 -2.89 -1.86
CA LEU A 49 4.03 -2.42 -1.64
C LEU A 49 4.97 -3.08 -2.65
N VAL A 50 5.60 -2.27 -3.50
CA VAL A 50 6.65 -2.68 -4.41
C VAL A 50 7.97 -2.47 -3.68
N GLU A 51 8.26 -3.33 -2.72
CA GLU A 51 9.56 -3.28 -2.04
C GLU A 51 10.60 -4.10 -2.81
N ASP A 52 11.79 -3.52 -2.93
CA ASP A 52 13.02 -4.30 -3.02
C ASP A 52 13.16 -5.16 -1.75
N LYS A 53 12.50 -6.32 -1.76
CA LYS A 53 12.65 -7.50 -0.89
C LYS A 53 12.57 -7.38 0.64
N LYS A 54 12.38 -6.23 1.30
CA LYS A 54 12.51 -6.19 2.78
C LYS A 54 11.24 -6.25 3.65
N ALA A 55 10.07 -5.75 3.26
CA ALA A 55 8.85 -5.84 4.10
C ALA A 55 7.65 -6.59 3.46
N ALA A 56 7.89 -7.33 2.38
CA ALA A 56 6.93 -8.30 1.82
C ALA A 56 6.57 -9.46 2.79
N LYS A 57 7.26 -9.60 3.94
CA LYS A 57 7.00 -10.67 4.92
C LYS A 57 6.08 -10.31 6.09
N ALA A 58 5.56 -9.08 6.17
CA ALA A 58 4.70 -8.67 7.29
C ALA A 58 3.19 -8.60 6.97
N ALA A 59 2.80 -8.40 5.71
CA ALA A 59 1.39 -8.17 5.34
C ALA A 59 0.63 -9.42 4.87
N ALA A 60 1.32 -10.46 4.39
CA ALA A 60 0.68 -11.68 3.88
C ALA A 60 0.25 -12.69 4.97
N LYS A 61 0.40 -12.37 6.26
CA LYS A 61 0.12 -13.30 7.38
C LYS A 61 -0.91 -12.79 8.38
N LYS A 62 -1.94 -12.07 7.91
CA LYS A 62 -3.18 -11.80 8.68
C LYS A 62 -4.41 -11.87 7.79
N ILE A 63 -4.57 -12.99 7.09
CA ILE A 63 -5.90 -13.50 6.68
C ILE A 63 -5.99 -14.95 7.14
N GLU A 64 -5.89 -15.15 8.45
CA GLU A 64 -6.46 -16.35 9.06
C GLU A 64 -7.08 -15.93 10.39
N THR A 65 -8.38 -16.24 10.50
CA THR A 65 -9.22 -16.29 11.70
C THR A 65 -9.78 -14.96 12.23
N GLN A 66 -11.06 -14.69 12.00
CA GLN A 66 -12.14 -15.12 12.91
C GLN A 66 -13.50 -14.50 12.53
N GLY A 67 -14.46 -15.36 12.22
CA GLY A 67 -15.87 -15.05 12.03
C GLY A 67 -16.67 -16.33 12.20
N ASP A 68 -16.55 -16.92 13.39
CA ASP A 68 -17.36 -18.03 13.90
C ASP A 68 -18.47 -17.43 14.77
N LYS A 69 -19.73 -17.61 14.36
CA LYS A 69 -20.85 -18.08 15.20
C LYS A 69 -22.10 -18.30 14.36
#